data_AF-A0A538I4K8-F1
#
_entry.id   AF-A0A538I4K8-F1
#
_cell.length_a   1.000
_cell.length_b   1.000
_cell.length_c   1.000
_cell.angle_alpha   90.00
_cell.angle_beta   90.00
_cell.angle_gamma   90.00
#
_symmetry.space_group_name_H-M   'P 1'
#
loop_
_entity.id
_entity.type
_entity.pdbx_description
1 polymer ?
#
loop_
_entity_poly.entity_id
_entity_poly.type
_entity_poly.pdbx_seq_one_letter_code
_entity_poly.pdbx_strand_id
1 'polypeptide(L)'
;MSAAESEWPYLRGALVALLVIVAVELGGWLVYRSVHHGTPPYVLTVRCLTREKHLEVRSASDDPIAKSARGGALATRVEGNGVHVAIARSESEASRIAESYRLVGGALTGRLEQRGKIVYLWDAAASPTARQTMYDCFYD
;
A
#
# COMPACT_ATOMS: atom_id res chain seq x y z
N MET A 1 13.10 -39.28 53.34
CA MET A 1 13.48 -38.14 52.47
C MET A 1 12.75 -38.35 51.17
N SER A 2 11.68 -37.57 51.00
CA SER A 2 10.61 -37.77 50.01
C SER A 2 11.08 -37.43 48.60
N ALA A 3 10.71 -38.25 47.62
CA ALA A 3 10.97 -38.08 46.19
C ALA A 3 10.62 -36.69 45.62
N ALA A 4 9.82 -35.89 46.35
CA ALA A 4 9.40 -34.54 46.00
C ALA A 4 10.55 -33.52 45.83
N GLU A 5 11.70 -33.66 46.52
CA GLU A 5 12.83 -32.71 46.36
C GLU A 5 13.56 -32.86 45.01
N SER A 6 13.50 -34.06 44.42
CA SER A 6 14.13 -34.35 43.14
C SER A 6 13.35 -33.78 41.94
N GLU A 7 12.04 -33.56 42.06
CA GLU A 7 11.15 -33.23 40.94
C GLU A 7 11.00 -31.72 40.72
N TRP A 8 11.26 -30.93 41.75
CA TRP A 8 11.22 -29.47 41.72
C TRP A 8 12.13 -28.82 40.65
N PRO A 9 13.40 -29.23 40.47
CA PRO A 9 14.24 -28.67 39.39
C PRO A 9 13.71 -29.01 37.99
N TYR A 10 13.14 -30.20 37.79
CA TYR A 10 12.54 -30.59 36.52
C TYR A 10 11.27 -29.81 36.21
N LEU A 11 10.41 -29.59 37.22
CA LEU A 11 9.22 -28.75 37.08
C LEU A 11 9.56 -27.31 36.73
N ARG A 12 10.60 -26.73 37.35
CA ARG A 12 11.08 -25.38 37.00
C ARG A 12 11.66 -25.33 35.59
N GLY A 13 12.44 -26.34 35.20
CA GLY A 13 12.98 -26.46 33.85
C GLY A 13 11.88 -26.53 32.79
N ALA A 14 10.86 -27.36 33.03
CA ALA A 14 9.71 -27.50 32.15
C ALA A 14 8.89 -26.19 32.06
N LEU A 15 8.67 -25.51 33.18
CA LEU A 15 7.96 -24.22 33.20
C LEU A 15 8.71 -23.14 32.41
N VAL A 16 10.04 -23.05 32.59
CA VAL A 16 10.88 -22.10 31.84
C VAL A 16 10.86 -22.41 30.36
N ALA A 17 11.00 -23.68 29.97
CA ALA A 17 10.93 -24.09 28.57
C ALA A 17 9.57 -23.72 27.94
N LEU A 18 8.47 -23.94 28.67
CA LEU A 18 7.12 -23.62 28.22
C LEU A 18 6.91 -22.10 28.07
N LEU A 19 7.42 -21.29 29.02
CA LEU A 19 7.40 -19.84 28.93
C LEU A 19 8.20 -19.33 27.73
N VAL A 20 9.36 -19.93 27.44
CA VAL A 20 10.17 -19.58 26.26
C VAL A 20 9.41 -19.88 24.97
N ILE A 21 8.78 -21.05 24.86
CA ILE A 21 7.98 -21.41 23.67
C ILE A 21 6.84 -20.42 23.47
N VAL A 22 6.09 -20.10 24.53
CA VAL A 22 4.99 -19.13 24.46
C VAL A 22 5.50 -17.74 24.05
N ALA A 23 6.65 -17.29 24.58
CA ALA A 23 7.24 -16.02 24.21
C ALA A 23 7.67 -15.98 22.74
N VAL A 24 8.22 -17.08 22.20
CA VAL A 24 8.60 -17.21 20.78
C VAL A 24 7.38 -17.17 19.88
N GLU A 25 6.32 -17.91 20.21
CA GLU A 25 5.07 -17.93 19.43
C GLU A 25 4.39 -16.56 19.43
N LEU A 26 4.31 -15.90 20.59
CA LEU A 26 3.75 -14.56 20.70
C LEU A 26 4.60 -13.53 19.95
N GLY A 27 5.92 -13.63 20.04
CA GLY A 27 6.86 -12.78 19.30
C GLY A 27 6.71 -12.97 17.79
N GLY A 28 6.65 -14.21 17.32
CA GLY A 28 6.44 -14.57 15.92
C GLY A 28 5.09 -14.08 15.41
N TRP A 29 4.03 -14.26 16.19
CA TRP A 29 2.69 -13.76 15.84
C TRP A 29 2.62 -12.23 15.80
N LEU A 30 3.27 -11.53 16.73
CA LEU A 30 3.29 -10.06 16.76
C LEU A 30 4.00 -9.49 15.53
N VAL A 31 5.15 -10.07 15.17
CA VAL A 31 5.90 -9.70 13.95
C VAL A 31 5.10 -10.04 12.70
N TYR A 32 4.47 -11.21 12.65
CA TYR A 32 3.62 -11.60 11.53
C TYR A 32 2.47 -10.62 11.35
N ARG A 33 1.76 -10.29 12.43
CA ARG A 33 0.63 -9.37 12.46
C ARG A 33 1.03 -7.95 12.04
N SER A 34 2.16 -7.44 12.52
CA SER A 34 2.61 -6.09 12.16
C SER A 34 2.94 -5.97 10.67
N VAL A 35 3.51 -7.02 10.08
CA VAL A 35 3.86 -7.04 8.65
C VAL A 35 2.64 -7.32 7.76
N HIS A 36 1.66 -8.11 8.21
CA HIS A 36 0.59 -8.64 7.36
C HIS A 36 -0.81 -8.04 7.61
N HIS A 37 -1.04 -7.22 8.64
CA HIS A 37 -2.38 -6.68 8.98
C HIS A 37 -2.49 -5.14 8.91
N GLY A 38 -1.54 -4.46 8.27
CA GLY A 38 -1.74 -3.07 7.87
C GLY A 38 -2.90 -2.93 6.87
N THR A 39 -3.71 -1.88 6.98
CA THR A 39 -4.70 -1.57 5.93
C THR A 39 -3.93 -1.31 4.63
N PRO A 40 -4.26 -1.96 3.50
CA PRO A 40 -3.52 -1.78 2.26
C PRO A 40 -3.45 -0.31 1.86
N PRO A 41 -2.30 0.21 1.37
CA PRO A 41 -2.16 1.62 0.99
C PRO A 41 -3.26 2.12 0.05
N TYR A 42 -3.68 1.28 -0.90
CA TYR A 42 -4.83 1.52 -1.78
C TYR A 42 -6.12 1.89 -1.02
N VAL A 43 -6.45 1.14 0.04
CA VAL A 43 -7.68 1.35 0.82
C VAL A 43 -7.62 2.67 1.60
N LEU A 44 -6.45 3.03 2.12
CA LEU A 44 -6.23 4.32 2.80
C LEU A 44 -6.35 5.48 1.82
N THR A 45 -5.75 5.36 0.63
CA THR A 45 -5.86 6.37 -0.43
C THR A 45 -7.31 6.56 -0.88
N VAL A 46 -8.03 5.49 -1.19
CA VAL A 46 -9.46 5.58 -1.56
C VAL A 46 -10.28 6.23 -0.44
N ARG A 47 -10.01 5.87 0.82
CA ARG A 47 -10.69 6.47 1.97
C ARG A 47 -10.42 7.96 2.08
N CYS A 48 -9.15 8.40 1.99
CA CYS A 48 -8.80 9.83 2.06
C CYS A 48 -9.45 10.62 0.91
N LEU A 49 -9.32 10.14 -0.33
CA LEU A 49 -9.91 10.81 -1.50
C LEU A 49 -11.44 10.94 -1.35
N THR A 50 -12.11 9.90 -0.88
CA THR A 50 -13.58 9.89 -0.76
C THR A 50 -14.09 10.66 0.45
N ARG A 51 -13.45 10.50 1.63
CA ARG A 51 -13.94 11.02 2.90
C ARG A 51 -13.42 12.41 3.25
N GLU A 52 -12.17 12.71 2.92
CA GLU A 52 -11.52 13.97 3.30
C GLU A 52 -11.52 14.96 2.14
N LYS A 53 -11.28 14.49 0.91
CA LYS A 53 -11.28 15.35 -0.29
C LYS A 53 -12.62 15.39 -1.02
N HIS A 54 -13.60 14.60 -0.58
CA HIS A 54 -14.94 14.51 -1.16
C HIS A 54 -14.94 14.22 -2.68
N LEU A 55 -13.96 13.47 -3.16
CA LEU A 55 -13.83 13.09 -4.56
C LEU A 55 -14.59 11.80 -4.84
N GLU A 56 -15.16 11.72 -6.04
CA GLU A 56 -15.71 10.46 -6.53
C GLU A 56 -14.57 9.56 -7.02
N VAL A 57 -14.42 8.39 -6.40
CA VAL A 57 -13.39 7.42 -6.77
C VAL A 57 -14.05 6.21 -7.42
N ARG A 58 -13.55 5.83 -8.59
CA ARG A 58 -13.99 4.66 -9.36
C ARG A 58 -12.80 3.74 -9.61
N SER A 59 -13.06 2.51 -10.01
CA SER A 59 -11.99 1.64 -10.52
C SER A 59 -11.50 2.17 -11.87
N ALA A 60 -10.20 2.17 -12.12
CA ALA A 60 -9.62 2.44 -13.44
C ALA A 60 -9.77 1.24 -14.39
N SER A 61 -10.99 0.71 -14.53
CA SER A 61 -11.28 -0.48 -15.32
C SER A 61 -11.15 -0.28 -16.82
N ASP A 62 -11.26 0.97 -17.26
CA ASP A 62 -11.16 1.48 -18.63
C ASP A 62 -9.72 1.80 -19.06
N ASP A 63 -8.76 1.77 -18.14
CA ASP A 63 -7.34 1.94 -18.43
C ASP A 63 -6.58 0.61 -18.20
N PRO A 64 -6.24 -0.14 -19.28
CA PRO A 64 -5.53 -1.40 -19.17
C PRO A 64 -4.13 -1.27 -18.57
N ILE A 65 -3.46 -0.13 -18.77
CA ILE A 65 -2.12 0.12 -18.26
C ILE A 65 -2.19 0.37 -16.75
N ALA A 66 -3.12 1.22 -16.30
CA ALA A 66 -3.35 1.43 -14.86
C ALA A 66 -3.70 0.11 -14.16
N LYS A 67 -4.64 -0.65 -14.75
CA LYS A 67 -5.11 -1.93 -14.23
C LYS A 67 -4.01 -2.99 -14.07
N SER A 68 -2.92 -2.87 -14.84
CA SER A 68 -1.77 -3.79 -14.73
C SER A 68 -0.98 -3.65 -13.43
N ALA A 69 -1.19 -2.55 -12.69
CA ALA A 69 -0.47 -2.25 -11.45
C ALA A 69 -0.84 -3.21 -10.32
N ARG A 70 0.16 -3.87 -9.72
CA ARG A 70 -0.06 -4.90 -8.69
C ARG A 70 -0.47 -4.37 -7.32
N GLY A 71 -0.36 -3.07 -7.08
CA GLY A 71 -0.83 -2.40 -5.87
C GLY A 71 -2.25 -1.84 -6.00
N GLY A 72 -2.85 -1.93 -7.18
CA GLY A 72 -4.21 -1.47 -7.46
C GLY A 72 -4.25 -0.24 -8.36
N ALA A 73 -5.45 0.08 -8.84
CA ALA A 73 -5.67 1.19 -9.74
C ALA A 73 -7.02 1.84 -9.47
N LEU A 74 -7.08 3.16 -9.59
CA LEU A 74 -8.29 3.94 -9.41
C LEU A 74 -8.34 5.09 -10.41
N ALA A 75 -9.55 5.57 -10.67
CA ALA A 75 -9.79 6.75 -11.47
C ALA A 75 -10.63 7.73 -10.65
N THR A 76 -10.32 9.02 -10.76
CA THR A 76 -11.09 10.08 -10.12
C THR A 76 -11.03 11.35 -10.96
N ARG A 77 -11.73 12.39 -10.51
CA ARG A 77 -11.75 13.70 -11.16
C ARG A 77 -11.48 14.78 -10.11
N VAL A 78 -10.41 15.53 -10.30
CA VAL A 78 -10.00 16.63 -9.41
C VAL A 78 -10.15 17.93 -10.18
N GLU A 79 -10.93 18.88 -9.64
CA GLU A 79 -11.16 20.18 -10.28
C GLU A 79 -11.68 20.05 -11.74
N GLY A 80 -12.44 19.00 -12.03
CA GLY A 80 -12.92 18.73 -13.39
C GLY A 80 -11.92 18.02 -14.32
N ASN A 81 -10.66 17.82 -13.92
CA ASN A 81 -9.64 17.08 -14.66
C ASN A 81 -9.62 15.61 -14.23
N GLY A 82 -9.78 14.67 -15.17
CA GLY A 82 -9.70 13.25 -14.87
C GLY A 82 -8.27 12.81 -14.58
N VAL A 83 -8.12 11.87 -13.65
CA VAL A 83 -6.84 11.24 -13.34
C VAL A 83 -7.01 9.75 -13.15
N HIS A 84 -6.21 8.99 -13.90
CA HIS A 84 -6.00 7.57 -13.70
C HIS A 84 -4.76 7.39 -12.83
N VAL A 85 -4.88 6.60 -11.78
CA VAL A 85 -3.84 6.37 -10.81
C VAL A 85 -3.51 4.88 -10.79
N ALA A 86 -2.24 4.59 -11.01
CA ALA A 86 -1.67 3.26 -10.93
C ALA A 86 -0.76 3.17 -9.70
N ILE A 87 -1.05 2.27 -8.77
CA ILE A 87 -0.26 2.06 -7.56
C ILE A 87 0.55 0.78 -7.75
N ALA A 88 1.86 0.92 -7.88
CA ALA A 88 2.78 -0.20 -8.04
C ALA A 88 3.20 -0.79 -6.69
N ARG A 89 3.75 -2.00 -6.68
CA ARG A 89 4.40 -2.59 -5.48
C ARG A 89 5.84 -2.15 -5.31
N SER A 90 6.44 -1.54 -6.33
CA SER A 90 7.82 -1.04 -6.30
C SER A 90 8.01 0.12 -7.28
N GLU A 91 9.04 0.93 -7.05
CA GLU A 91 9.38 2.02 -7.97
C GLU A 91 9.77 1.50 -9.36
N SER A 92 10.41 0.34 -9.44
CA SER A 92 10.74 -0.29 -10.73
C SER A 92 9.50 -0.65 -11.54
N GLU A 93 8.43 -1.09 -10.88
CA GLU A 93 7.15 -1.35 -11.53
C GLU A 93 6.47 -0.04 -11.94
N ALA A 94 6.50 0.99 -11.10
CA ALA A 94 5.98 2.31 -11.45
C ALA A 94 6.69 2.89 -12.69
N SER A 95 8.01 2.76 -12.78
CA SER A 95 8.79 3.19 -13.94
C SER A 95 8.39 2.43 -15.22
N ARG A 96 8.12 1.11 -15.12
CA ARG A 96 7.61 0.33 -16.26
C ARG A 96 6.22 0.76 -16.71
N ILE A 97 5.34 1.10 -15.77
CA ILE A 97 3.99 1.61 -16.06
C ILE A 97 4.09 2.97 -16.74
N ALA A 98 4.87 3.90 -16.19
CA ALA A 98 5.10 5.21 -16.79
C ALA A 98 5.68 5.10 -18.20
N GLU A 99 6.63 4.18 -18.42
CA GLU A 99 7.18 3.93 -19.75
C GLU A 99 6.13 3.37 -20.71
N SER A 100 5.27 2.46 -20.25
CA SER A 100 4.17 1.94 -21.05
C SER A 100 3.23 3.05 -21.52
N TYR A 101 2.92 4.03 -20.67
CA TYR A 101 2.14 5.20 -21.08
C TYR A 101 2.87 6.06 -22.12
N ARG A 102 4.17 6.30 -21.97
CA ARG A 102 4.94 7.08 -22.95
C ARG A 102 5.00 6.38 -24.31
N LEU A 103 5.14 5.05 -24.32
CA LEU A 103 5.16 4.26 -25.55
C LEU A 103 3.85 4.34 -26.33
N VAL A 104 2.70 4.34 -25.63
CA VAL A 104 1.37 4.36 -26.27
C VAL A 104 0.89 5.78 -26.58
N GLY A 105 1.11 6.73 -25.66
CA GLY A 105 0.57 8.09 -25.72
C GLY A 105 1.52 9.15 -26.28
N GLY A 106 2.79 8.81 -26.52
CA GLY A 106 3.80 9.76 -26.98
C GLY A 106 4.12 10.84 -25.94
N ALA A 107 4.17 12.10 -26.36
CA ALA A 107 4.53 13.22 -25.49
C ALA A 107 3.40 13.55 -24.49
N LEU A 108 3.48 13.01 -23.28
CA LEU A 108 2.54 13.21 -22.18
C LEU A 108 3.00 14.31 -21.20
N THR A 109 3.67 15.35 -21.70
CA THR A 109 4.27 16.41 -20.88
C THR A 109 3.22 17.10 -20.00
N GLY A 110 3.47 17.12 -18.69
CA GLY A 110 2.55 17.69 -17.69
C GLY A 110 1.29 16.87 -17.40
N ARG A 111 1.08 15.76 -18.12
CA ARG A 111 -0.05 14.83 -17.94
C ARG A 111 0.36 13.52 -17.28
N LEU A 112 1.58 13.05 -17.55
CA LEU A 112 2.13 11.85 -16.92
C LEU A 112 3.10 12.25 -15.81
N GLU A 113 2.83 11.78 -14.60
CA GLU A 113 3.69 12.01 -13.43
C GLU A 113 3.97 10.69 -12.72
N GLN A 114 5.20 10.50 -12.29
CA GLN A 114 5.59 9.37 -11.44
C GLN A 114 6.12 9.92 -10.12
N ARG A 115 5.65 9.34 -9.02
CA ARG A 115 6.12 9.66 -7.66
C ARG A 115 6.27 8.38 -6.86
N GLY A 116 7.53 7.98 -6.63
CA GLY A 116 7.83 6.71 -5.98
C GLY A 116 7.15 5.55 -6.70
N LYS A 117 6.29 4.83 -5.98
CA LYS A 117 5.53 3.68 -6.50
C LYS A 117 4.23 4.07 -7.24
N ILE A 118 3.92 5.36 -7.39
CA ILE A 118 2.62 5.81 -7.92
C ILE A 118 2.80 6.52 -9.26
N VAL A 119 1.93 6.21 -10.21
CA VAL A 119 1.87 6.86 -11.52
C VAL A 119 0.51 7.51 -11.70
N TYR A 120 0.52 8.78 -12.11
CA TYR A 120 -0.65 9.56 -12.44
C TYR A 120 -0.68 9.81 -13.94
N LEU A 121 -1.81 9.52 -14.56
CA LEU A 121 -2.12 9.96 -15.91
C LEU A 121 -3.32 10.89 -15.85
N TRP A 122 -3.09 12.17 -16.13
CA TRP A 122 -4.10 13.20 -16.18
C TRP A 122 -4.68 13.37 -17.59
N ASP A 123 -5.98 13.68 -17.69
CA ASP A 123 -6.64 14.01 -18.96
C ASP A 123 -6.04 15.27 -19.60
N ALA A 124 -5.74 16.27 -18.76
CA ALA A 124 -5.04 17.50 -19.12
C ALA A 124 -3.93 17.83 -18.12
N ALA A 125 -3.03 18.76 -18.45
CA ALA A 125 -1.93 19.13 -17.56
C ALA A 125 -2.45 19.59 -16.19
N ALA A 126 -1.94 18.98 -15.11
CA ALA A 126 -2.49 19.17 -13.78
C ALA A 126 -2.12 20.53 -13.16
N SER A 127 -3.11 21.21 -12.57
CA SER A 127 -2.88 22.39 -11.74
C SER A 127 -2.03 22.00 -10.51
N PRO A 128 -1.24 22.94 -9.94
CA PRO A 128 -0.52 22.66 -8.69
C PRO A 128 -1.43 22.21 -7.55
N THR A 129 -2.65 22.76 -7.48
CA THR A 129 -3.66 22.40 -6.46
C THR A 129 -4.22 21.00 -6.67
N ALA A 130 -4.49 20.61 -7.92
CA ALA A 130 -4.94 19.26 -8.24
C ALA A 130 -3.89 18.21 -7.88
N ARG A 131 -2.60 18.50 -8.18
CA ARG A 131 -1.47 17.68 -7.75
C ARG A 131 -1.40 17.56 -6.23
N GLN A 132 -1.47 18.67 -5.51
CA GLN A 132 -1.41 18.65 -4.05
C GLN A 132 -2.55 17.86 -3.43
N THR A 133 -3.77 18.01 -3.95
CA THR A 133 -4.96 17.26 -3.50
C THR A 133 -4.74 15.76 -3.58
N MET A 134 -4.18 15.31 -4.70
CA MET A 134 -3.80 13.91 -4.88
C MET A 134 -2.74 13.54 -3.85
N TYR A 135 -1.64 14.30 -3.79
CA TYR A 135 -0.50 14.02 -2.93
C TYR A 135 -0.81 13.91 -1.44
N ASP A 136 -1.75 14.70 -0.93
CA ASP A 136 -2.17 14.65 0.48
C ASP A 136 -2.76 13.28 0.87
N CYS A 137 -3.30 12.54 -0.09
CA CYS A 137 -4.00 11.28 0.13
C CYS A 137 -3.21 10.03 -0.24
N PHE A 138 -1.93 10.14 -0.61
CA PHE A 138 -1.14 8.98 -0.98
C PHE A 138 -0.30 8.43 0.16
N TYR A 139 -0.47 7.12 0.35
CA TYR A 139 0.25 6.29 1.31
C TYR A 139 1.14 5.32 0.53
N ASP A 140 2.38 5.14 0.98
CA ASP A 140 3.39 4.24 0.38
C ASP A 140 3.61 2.94 1.18
#